data_AF-A0A0R1VQX3-F1
#
_entry.id   AF-A0A0R1VQX3-F1
#
_cell.length_a   1.000
_cell.length_b   1.000
_cell.length_c   1.000
_cell.angle_alpha   90.00
_cell.angle_beta   90.00
_cell.angle_gamma   90.00
#
_symmetry.space_group_name_H-M   'P 1'
#
loop_
_entity.id
_entity.type
_entity.pdbx_description
1 polymer ?
#
loop_
_entity_poly.entity_id
_entity_poly.type
_entity_poly.pdbx_seq_one_letter_code
_entity_poly.pdbx_strand_id
1 'polypeptide(L)'
;MIYCAYPVESHSDEFKNKEIVNMAHKIMLVCSAGMSTSMLVQKMLAAAKSEGIEATIFATSTADAANKAASENPEVLLLGPQVRFLEEKFKKEFSIPVAVIDMQDYGMMRGDAVLKFALTLIKKEG
;
A
#
# COMPACT_ATOMS: atom_id res chain seq x y z
N MET A 1 30.79 0.25 -38.95
CA MET A 1 29.43 -0.11 -39.42
C MET A 1 28.96 -1.23 -38.50
N ILE A 2 28.25 -0.97 -37.40
CA ILE A 2 26.80 -0.69 -37.32
C ILE A 2 26.02 -1.53 -38.34
N TYR A 3 25.33 -2.59 -37.88
CA TYR A 3 23.86 -2.64 -37.88
C TYR A 3 23.34 -3.85 -37.07
N CYS A 4 22.24 -3.60 -36.35
CA CYS A 4 21.42 -4.52 -35.56
C CYS A 4 20.88 -5.74 -36.33
N ALA A 5 20.55 -6.82 -35.60
CA ALA A 5 19.30 -7.57 -35.80
C ALA A 5 19.05 -8.56 -34.65
N TYR A 6 17.92 -8.36 -33.94
CA TYR A 6 17.24 -9.40 -33.17
C TYR A 6 16.67 -10.47 -34.11
N PRO A 7 16.56 -11.73 -33.67
CA PRO A 7 15.51 -12.62 -34.13
C PRO A 7 14.48 -12.90 -33.03
N VAL A 8 13.24 -12.91 -33.49
CA VAL A 8 11.93 -13.02 -32.85
C VAL A 8 11.43 -14.48 -32.79
N GLU A 9 10.67 -14.76 -31.73
CA GLU A 9 9.50 -15.66 -31.59
C GLU A 9 9.51 -17.17 -31.92
N SER A 10 8.96 -17.94 -30.95
CA SER A 10 8.02 -19.07 -31.13
C SER A 10 7.51 -19.51 -29.74
N HIS A 11 6.29 -19.13 -29.31
CA HIS A 11 5.04 -19.94 -29.36
C HIS A 11 5.11 -21.24 -28.55
N SER A 12 4.21 -21.63 -27.63
CA SER A 12 2.82 -21.30 -27.27
C SER A 12 2.58 -21.93 -25.86
N ASP A 13 1.63 -21.57 -24.99
CA ASP A 13 0.18 -21.51 -25.15
C ASP A 13 -0.49 -20.75 -23.98
N GLU A 14 -1.51 -19.99 -24.37
CA GLU A 14 -2.70 -19.51 -23.67
C GLU A 14 -2.92 -19.87 -22.18
N PHE A 15 -2.84 -18.86 -21.31
CA PHE A 15 -3.88 -18.66 -20.29
C PHE A 15 -4.42 -17.23 -20.39
N LYS A 16 -5.70 -17.21 -20.72
CA LYS A 16 -6.54 -16.06 -21.01
C LYS A 16 -6.55 -15.03 -19.87
N ASN A 17 -6.37 -13.77 -20.27
CA ASN A 17 -7.15 -12.63 -19.81
C ASN A 17 -7.35 -12.52 -18.29
N LYS A 18 -6.37 -11.91 -17.63
CA LYS A 18 -6.65 -11.06 -16.48
C LYS A 18 -5.79 -9.84 -16.68
N GLU A 19 -6.42 -8.68 -16.81
CA GLU A 19 -5.76 -7.39 -16.71
C GLU A 19 -4.76 -7.43 -15.54
N ILE A 20 -3.49 -7.68 -15.83
CA ILE A 20 -2.41 -7.30 -14.94
C ILE A 20 -2.23 -5.83 -15.23
N VAL A 21 -3.17 -5.05 -14.69
CA VAL A 21 -2.88 -3.67 -14.36
C VAL A 21 -1.70 -3.74 -13.40
N ASN A 22 -0.49 -3.49 -13.90
CA ASN A 22 0.65 -3.10 -13.07
C ASN A 22 0.26 -1.77 -12.40
N MET A 23 -0.58 -1.84 -11.36
CA MET A 23 -0.96 -0.71 -10.53
C MET A 23 -0.16 -0.83 -9.26
N ALA A 24 0.93 -0.06 -9.19
CA ALA A 24 1.71 0.07 -7.99
C ALA A 24 0.85 0.73 -6.90
N HIS A 25 0.33 -0.08 -5.97
CA HIS A 25 -0.60 0.40 -4.95
C HIS A 25 0.11 1.28 -3.92
N LYS A 26 -0.38 2.49 -3.69
CA LYS A 26 0.24 3.41 -2.73
C LYS A 26 -0.52 3.42 -1.40
N ILE A 27 0.14 2.89 -0.36
CA ILE A 27 -0.44 2.74 0.97
C ILE A 27 0.31 3.66 1.94
N MET A 28 -0.42 4.61 2.54
CA MET A 28 0.13 5.51 3.55
C MET A 28 -0.26 5.06 4.95
N LEU A 29 0.72 4.85 5.82
CA LEU A 29 0.52 4.60 7.24
C LEU A 29 0.74 5.89 8.04
N VAL A 30 -0.23 6.24 8.89
CA VAL A 30 -0.14 7.39 9.78
C VAL A 30 -0.06 6.90 11.23
N CYS A 31 1.03 7.24 11.91
CA CYS A 31 1.25 6.87 13.31
C CYS A 31 1.81 8.06 14.10
N SER A 32 1.91 7.92 15.42
CA SER A 32 2.43 8.94 16.36
C SER A 32 3.95 9.19 16.27
N ALA A 33 4.59 8.85 15.13
CA ALA A 33 6.05 8.85 14.89
C ALA A 33 6.85 7.91 15.80
N GLY A 34 7.48 6.86 15.25
CA GLY A 34 8.34 5.95 16.01
C GLY A 34 8.87 4.73 15.23
N MET A 35 9.93 4.10 15.76
CA MET A 35 10.64 2.95 15.16
C MET A 35 9.75 1.74 14.86
N SER A 36 8.67 1.55 15.61
CA SER A 36 7.72 0.44 15.44
C SER A 36 6.99 0.47 14.10
N THR A 37 6.80 1.64 13.50
CA THR A 37 6.07 1.77 12.23
C THR A 37 6.96 1.37 11.05
N SER A 38 8.26 1.63 11.13
CA SER A 38 9.22 1.22 10.10
C SER A 38 9.30 -0.31 9.98
N MET A 39 9.24 -1.04 11.09
CA MET A 39 9.23 -2.51 11.06
C MET A 39 7.99 -3.07 10.37
N LEU A 40 6.80 -2.52 10.68
CA LEU A 40 5.56 -2.95 10.04
C LEU A 40 5.59 -2.68 8.53
N VAL A 41 6.06 -1.50 8.10
CA VAL A 41 6.22 -1.17 6.67
C VAL A 41 7.12 -2.19 5.96
N GLN A 42 8.27 -2.53 6.55
CA GLN A 42 9.17 -3.55 5.97
C GLN A 42 8.49 -4.92 5.85
N LYS A 43 7.72 -5.34 6.85
CA LYS A 43 6.95 -6.60 6.81
C LYS A 43 5.86 -6.58 5.74
N MET A 44 5.16 -5.45 5.58
CA MET A 44 4.16 -5.30 4.53
C MET A 44 4.80 -5.32 3.13
N LEU A 45 5.94 -4.65 2.94
CA LEU A 45 6.68 -4.67 1.67
C LEU A 45 7.17 -6.09 1.34
N ALA A 46 7.66 -6.83 2.34
CA ALA A 46 8.05 -8.23 2.17
C ALA A 46 6.86 -9.12 1.80
N ALA A 47 5.70 -8.91 2.42
CA ALA A 47 4.47 -9.63 2.08
C ALA A 47 4.00 -9.31 0.65
N ALA A 48 4.01 -8.03 0.26
CA ALA A 48 3.67 -7.60 -1.09
C ALA A 48 4.58 -8.25 -2.13
N LYS A 49 5.90 -8.23 -1.88
CA LYS A 49 6.88 -8.91 -2.73
C LYS A 49 6.66 -10.42 -2.81
N SER A 50 6.30 -11.06 -1.70
CA SER A 50 6.02 -12.50 -1.66
C SER A 50 4.73 -12.88 -2.41
N GLU A 51 3.74 -11.99 -2.44
CA GLU A 51 2.48 -12.19 -3.16
C GLU A 51 2.55 -11.69 -4.62
N GLY A 52 3.69 -11.15 -5.07
CA GLY A 52 3.86 -10.61 -6.42
C GLY A 52 3.07 -9.32 -6.67
N ILE A 53 2.75 -8.58 -5.60
CA ILE A 53 1.96 -7.35 -5.64
C ILE A 53 2.92 -6.16 -5.66
N GLU A 54 2.81 -5.31 -6.68
CA GLU A 54 3.51 -4.02 -6.68
C GLU A 54 2.78 -3.07 -5.72
N ALA A 55 3.38 -2.80 -4.55
CA ALA A 55 2.86 -1.85 -3.58
C ALA A 55 3.98 -0.97 -3.03
N THR A 56 3.75 0.34 -2.98
CA THR A 56 4.59 1.32 -2.30
C THR A 56 3.96 1.65 -0.96
N ILE A 57 4.71 1.37 0.11
CA ILE A 57 4.20 1.47 1.48
C ILE A 57 5.12 2.40 2.24
N PHE A 58 4.57 3.47 2.80
CA PHE A 58 5.33 4.48 3.52
C PHE A 58 4.61 4.91 4.79
N ALA A 59 5.37 5.35 5.78
CA ALA A 59 4.85 5.82 7.05
C ALA A 59 5.14 7.31 7.23
N THR A 60 4.19 8.02 7.82
CA THR A 60 4.33 9.43 8.18
C THR A 60 3.72 9.70 9.56
N SER A 61 4.01 10.89 10.10
CA SER A 61 3.43 11.36 11.35
C SER A 61 2.02 11.93 11.12
N THR A 62 1.19 12.00 12.15
CA THR A 62 -0.12 12.65 12.09
C THR A 62 -0.04 14.12 11.66
N ALA A 63 1.04 14.82 12.03
CA ALA A 63 1.27 16.21 11.68
C ALA A 63 1.62 16.40 10.19
N ASP A 64 2.31 15.43 9.59
CA ASP A 64 2.78 15.49 8.20
C ASP A 64 1.91 14.66 7.22
N ALA A 65 0.82 14.07 7.73
CA ALA A 65 -0.09 13.23 6.95
C ALA A 65 -0.70 13.98 5.76
N ALA A 66 -1.14 15.23 5.95
CA ALA A 66 -1.75 16.04 4.89
C ALA A 66 -0.74 16.38 3.78
N ASN A 67 0.47 16.82 4.14
CA ASN A 67 1.52 17.13 3.16
C ASN A 67 1.93 15.89 2.37
N LYS A 68 2.10 14.75 3.05
CA LYS A 68 2.48 13.49 2.39
C LYS A 68 1.36 12.92 1.54
N ALA A 69 0.10 13.02 1.96
CA ALA A 69 -1.02 12.66 1.12
C ALA A 69 -1.04 13.47 -0.18
N ALA A 70 -0.84 14.79 -0.09
CA ALA A 70 -0.83 15.67 -1.26
C ALA A 70 0.38 15.41 -2.20
N SER A 71 1.54 15.09 -1.64
CA SER A 71 2.76 14.85 -2.42
C SER A 71 2.78 13.47 -3.07
N GLU A 72 2.44 12.41 -2.33
CA GLU A 72 2.61 11.02 -2.78
C GLU A 72 1.35 10.47 -3.45
N ASN A 73 0.19 11.08 -3.19
CA ASN A 73 -1.12 10.67 -3.69
C ASN A 73 -1.42 9.19 -3.39
N PRO A 74 -1.52 8.81 -2.09
CA PRO A 74 -1.82 7.43 -1.71
C PRO A 74 -3.27 7.07 -2.07
N GLU A 75 -3.50 5.79 -2.36
CA GLU A 75 -4.85 5.26 -2.64
C GLU A 75 -5.59 4.89 -1.35
N VAL A 76 -4.87 4.68 -0.25
CA VAL A 76 -5.46 4.33 1.05
C VAL A 76 -4.60 4.87 2.19
N LEU A 77 -5.29 5.32 3.24
CA LEU A 77 -4.68 5.81 4.48
C LEU A 77 -5.03 4.86 5.63
N LEU A 78 -4.00 4.27 6.22
CA LEU A 78 -4.12 3.41 7.39
C LEU A 78 -3.63 4.13 8.65
N LEU A 79 -4.47 4.18 9.66
CA LEU A 79 -4.16 4.79 10.95
C LEU A 79 -3.71 3.74 11.94
N GLY A 80 -2.64 4.03 12.69
CA GLY A 80 -2.28 3.22 13.84
C GLY A 80 -3.38 3.26 14.92
N PRO A 81 -3.53 2.19 15.72
CA PRO A 81 -4.59 2.09 16.73
C PRO A 81 -4.54 3.21 17.77
N GLN A 82 -3.33 3.72 18.07
CA GLN A 82 -3.08 4.81 19.01
C GLN A 82 -3.72 6.15 18.57
N VAL A 83 -3.90 6.35 17.26
CA VAL A 83 -4.40 7.61 16.68
C VAL A 83 -5.78 7.45 16.05
N ARG A 84 -6.52 6.41 16.46
CA ARG A 84 -7.88 6.09 15.97
C ARG A 84 -8.84 7.26 16.04
N PHE A 85 -8.74 8.12 17.05
CA PHE A 85 -9.61 9.29 17.21
C PHE A 85 -9.50 10.30 16.05
N LEU A 86 -8.45 10.22 15.23
CA LEU A 86 -8.25 11.04 14.03
C LEU A 86 -8.95 10.47 12.78
N GLU A 87 -9.52 9.26 12.84
CA GLU A 87 -10.16 8.61 11.70
C GLU A 87 -11.27 9.47 11.09
N GLU A 88 -12.21 9.94 11.91
CA GLU A 88 -13.31 10.78 11.43
C GLU A 88 -12.84 12.11 10.85
N LYS A 89 -11.74 12.67 11.39
CA LYS A 89 -11.14 13.90 10.87
C LYS A 89 -10.57 13.64 9.48
N PHE A 90 -9.74 12.61 9.33
CA PHE A 90 -9.09 12.31 8.06
C PHE A 90 -10.07 11.81 6.99
N LYS A 91 -11.14 11.12 7.36
CA LYS A 91 -12.24 10.79 6.43
C LYS A 91 -12.93 12.01 5.83
N LYS A 92 -12.95 13.14 6.55
CA LYS A 92 -13.50 14.41 6.04
C LYS A 92 -12.47 15.22 5.26
N GLU A 93 -11.20 15.07 5.61
CA GLU A 93 -10.08 15.82 5.04
C GLU A 93 -9.60 15.22 3.71
N PHE A 94 -9.65 13.89 3.58
CA PHE A 94 -9.20 13.17 2.40
C PHE A 94 -10.35 12.46 1.68
N SER A 95 -10.29 12.42 0.36
CA SER A 95 -11.25 11.70 -0.49
C SER A 95 -10.89 10.22 -0.71
N ILE A 96 -9.89 9.69 0.00
CA ILE A 96 -9.40 8.31 -0.11
C ILE A 96 -9.89 7.49 1.08
N PRO A 97 -9.96 6.15 0.96
CA PRO A 97 -10.37 5.29 2.06
C PRO A 97 -9.42 5.46 3.24
N VAL A 98 -9.99 5.83 4.38
CA VAL A 98 -9.29 5.93 5.67
C VAL A 98 -9.80 4.82 6.58
N ALA A 99 -8.89 4.03 7.14
CA ALA A 99 -9.24 2.99 8.10
C ALA A 99 -8.18 2.86 9.20
N VAL A 100 -8.58 2.26 10.32
CA VAL A 100 -7.69 2.00 11.45
C VAL A 100 -7.20 0.56 11.40
N ILE A 101 -5.89 0.37 11.60
CA ILE A 101 -5.28 -0.97 11.68
C ILE A 101 -5.72 -1.62 12.99
N ASP A 102 -6.06 -2.91 12.92
CA ASP A 102 -6.39 -3.69 14.10
C ASP A 102 -5.23 -3.71 15.11
N MET A 103 -5.56 -3.60 16.39
CA MET A 103 -4.55 -3.51 17.45
C MET A 103 -3.73 -4.81 17.56
N GLN A 104 -4.33 -5.96 17.31
CA GLN A 104 -3.65 -7.25 17.33
C GLN A 104 -2.70 -7.38 16.15
N ASP A 105 -3.12 -7.02 14.94
CA ASP A 105 -2.27 -7.08 13.74
C ASP A 105 -1.11 -6.07 13.84
N TYR A 106 -1.35 -4.89 14.39
CA TYR A 106 -0.30 -3.90 14.68
C TYR A 106 0.68 -4.40 15.75
N GLY A 107 0.16 -4.93 16.86
CA GLY A 107 0.99 -5.43 17.97
C GLY A 107 1.82 -6.67 17.62
N MET A 108 1.27 -7.57 16.79
CA MET A 108 1.97 -8.76 16.30
C MET A 108 2.78 -8.52 15.03
N MET A 109 2.81 -7.28 14.51
CA MET A 109 3.51 -6.88 13.28
C MET A 109 3.15 -7.73 12.04
N ARG A 110 1.86 -8.07 11.88
CA ARG A 110 1.36 -8.91 10.79
C ARG A 110 1.22 -8.13 9.48
N GLY A 111 2.36 -7.85 8.83
CA GLY A 111 2.40 -7.06 7.60
C GLY A 111 1.57 -7.64 6.43
N ASP A 112 1.41 -8.96 6.38
CA ASP A 112 0.54 -9.66 5.43
C ASP A 112 -0.95 -9.35 5.65
N ALA A 113 -1.40 -9.40 6.91
CA ALA A 113 -2.79 -9.09 7.27
C ALA A 113 -3.11 -7.61 7.02
N VAL A 114 -2.21 -6.70 7.41
CA VAL A 114 -2.38 -5.27 7.20
C VAL A 114 -2.37 -4.92 5.70
N LEU A 115 -1.53 -5.57 4.89
CA LEU A 115 -1.53 -5.38 3.43
C LEU A 115 -2.86 -5.83 2.81
N LYS A 116 -3.34 -7.02 3.16
CA LYS A 116 -4.64 -7.54 2.67
C LYS A 116 -5.79 -6.63 3.04
N PHE A 117 -5.77 -6.10 4.27
CA PHE A 117 -6.75 -5.12 4.72
C PHE A 117 -6.71 -3.86 3.85
N ALA A 118 -5.52 -3.30 3.59
CA ALA A 118 -5.34 -2.14 2.72
C ALA A 118 -5.91 -2.39 1.31
N LEU A 119 -5.55 -3.52 0.71
CA LEU A 119 -6.00 -3.90 -0.64
C LEU A 119 -7.52 -4.13 -0.70
N THR A 120 -8.13 -4.60 0.38
CA THR A 120 -9.58 -4.78 0.47
C THR A 120 -10.30 -3.43 0.47
N LEU A 121 -9.72 -2.42 1.11
CA LEU A 121 -10.28 -1.06 1.11
C LEU A 121 -10.18 -0.42 -0.27
N ILE A 122 -9.03 -0.54 -0.93
CA ILE A 122 -8.83 -0.03 -2.31
C ILE A 122 -9.87 -0.66 -3.25
N LYS A 123 -10.08 -1.98 -3.17
CA LYS A 123 -11.08 -2.68 -4.01
C LYS A 123 -12.54 -2.31 -3.74
N LYS A 124 -12.84 -1.73 -2.58
CA LYS A 124 -14.21 -1.40 -2.18
C LYS A 124 -14.63 0.01 -2.61
N GLU A 125 -13.68 0.93 -2.76
CA GLU A 125 -13.93 2.31 -3.19
C GLU A 125 -13.50 2.61 -4.64
N GLY A 126 -12.96 1.62 -5.35
CA GLY A 126 -12.66 1.66 -6.79
C GLY A 126 -13.76 1.10 -7.68
#